data_AF-A0A928Y6I6-F1
#
_entry.id   AF-A0A928Y6I6-F1
#
_cell.length_a   1.000
_cell.length_b   1.000
_cell.length_c   1.000
_cell.angle_alpha   90.00
_cell.angle_beta   90.00
_cell.angle_gamma   90.00
#
_symmetry.space_group_name_H-M   'P 1'
#
loop_
_entity.id
_entity.type
_entity.pdbx_description
1 polymer ?
#
loop_
_entity_poly.entity_id
_entity_poly.type
_entity_poly.pdbx_seq_one_letter_code
_entity_poly.pdbx_strand_id
1 'polypeptide(L)'
;MKRCLFFLSVALGLLSVAGANAATLSPGDLIKASGSAVYYYGADGTRLAFPNEKTYFTWYADFSSVKTVTDAELAAIPYEGKVVTYRPGTRMLKLTTDPKVYAVGPKNELRWITNEQIAGELFGSGWAMQVDDLPDAFFVFYNIGSSIAQASEYSADALKNEAQNIGDLAPAPSPEPGPLPEPEPSPLSFNLTMTPSKAEAQPNEGVDLLAQTNYPGQIQTLDIFVNGNLYTSCASVTSCSISWKIPTISYAAEYVYTARLVTMNEGTFEATGKTAVVMEPLHASIQVNLERETIRPNQIAYVRSQVVQGLTAAKNEIVIDGVAVKACTSTPGDCRYQDYVAGEIGSTHQVYARVETPDGLKYRSAAKTLTIAENDTPIITLGTSLGSIYPSETVEVHAVANDDDGVDYVEILYEEQVMAHCIGALPCFVYIGPFKDKPSGTVLEFKARAADLLGAMGETTGGYVLLK
;
A
#
# COMPACT_ATOMS: atom_id res chain seq x y z
N MET A 1 -2.89 -29.12 -89.37
CA MET A 1 -1.48 -29.57 -89.28
C MET A 1 -0.79 -28.83 -88.14
N LYS A 2 0.11 -29.53 -87.43
CA LYS A 2 1.06 -29.07 -86.39
C LYS A 2 0.44 -28.79 -85.01
N ARG A 3 0.34 -29.81 -84.15
CA ARG A 3 1.34 -30.40 -83.22
C ARG A 3 1.57 -29.54 -81.97
N CYS A 4 0.94 -30.01 -80.88
CA CYS A 4 1.21 -29.66 -79.49
C CYS A 4 2.69 -29.83 -79.12
N LEU A 5 3.21 -28.91 -78.31
CA LEU A 5 4.23 -29.21 -77.32
C LEU A 5 3.75 -28.69 -75.96
N PHE A 6 3.67 -29.61 -75.00
CA PHE A 6 3.43 -29.38 -73.58
C PHE A 6 4.68 -28.70 -72.97
N PHE A 7 4.49 -27.60 -72.23
CA PHE A 7 5.45 -27.15 -71.23
C PHE A 7 4.71 -27.03 -69.90
N LEU A 8 5.20 -27.80 -68.93
CA LEU A 8 4.75 -27.87 -67.54
C LEU A 8 5.31 -26.64 -66.80
N SER A 9 4.45 -25.72 -66.39
CA SER A 9 4.83 -24.56 -65.58
C SER A 9 4.33 -24.75 -64.15
N VAL A 10 5.27 -24.93 -63.22
CA VAL A 10 5.04 -25.00 -61.78
C VAL A 10 4.61 -23.61 -61.30
N ALA A 11 3.37 -23.48 -60.86
CA ALA A 11 2.86 -22.26 -60.24
C ALA A 11 3.33 -22.20 -58.78
N LEU A 12 4.36 -21.41 -58.52
CA LEU A 12 4.80 -21.04 -57.17
C LEU A 12 3.80 -20.00 -56.64
N GLY A 13 2.84 -20.46 -55.83
CA GLY A 13 1.87 -19.59 -55.17
C GLY A 13 2.57 -18.67 -54.17
N LEU A 14 2.67 -17.40 -54.52
CA LEU A 14 3.01 -16.32 -53.59
C LEU A 14 1.87 -16.20 -52.57
N LEU A 15 2.08 -16.72 -51.36
CA LEU A 15 1.25 -16.34 -50.22
C LEU A 15 1.55 -14.87 -49.90
N SER A 16 0.56 -14.02 -50.11
CA SER A 16 0.53 -12.64 -49.66
C SER A 16 0.59 -12.62 -48.14
N VAL A 17 1.76 -12.37 -47.57
CA VAL A 17 1.86 -11.97 -46.15
C VAL A 17 1.24 -10.57 -46.08
N ALA A 18 0.07 -10.45 -45.45
CA ALA A 18 -0.47 -9.15 -45.08
C ALA A 18 0.54 -8.50 -44.13
N GLY A 19 1.30 -7.53 -44.63
CA GLY A 19 2.16 -6.70 -43.79
C GLY A 19 1.27 -5.97 -42.80
N ALA A 20 1.40 -6.29 -41.52
CA ALA A 20 0.90 -5.42 -40.46
C ALA A 20 1.63 -4.10 -40.61
N ASN A 21 0.92 -3.05 -41.03
CA ASN A 21 1.46 -1.70 -40.99
C ASN A 21 1.68 -1.35 -39.52
N ALA A 22 2.90 -0.91 -39.20
CA ALA A 22 3.20 -0.46 -37.85
C ALA A 22 2.25 0.70 -37.49
N ALA A 23 1.70 0.71 -36.29
CA ALA A 23 0.88 1.81 -35.83
C ALA A 23 1.74 3.09 -35.80
N THR A 24 1.30 4.14 -36.50
CA THR A 24 1.96 5.45 -36.39
C THR A 24 1.62 6.05 -35.03
N LEU A 25 2.56 5.93 -34.09
CA LEU A 25 2.43 6.49 -32.74
C LEU A 25 2.91 7.93 -32.70
N SER A 26 2.14 8.78 -32.03
CA SER A 26 2.47 10.17 -31.72
C SER A 26 2.45 10.38 -30.21
N PRO A 27 3.35 11.21 -29.64
CA PRO A 27 3.30 11.57 -28.23
C PRO A 27 1.88 11.98 -27.80
N GLY A 28 1.42 11.46 -26.67
CA GLY A 28 0.05 11.66 -26.20
C GLY A 28 -0.90 10.50 -26.53
N ASP A 29 -0.51 9.59 -27.43
CA ASP A 29 -1.31 8.43 -27.77
C ASP A 29 -1.51 7.50 -26.57
N LEU A 30 -2.73 6.99 -26.43
CA LEU A 30 -3.03 5.88 -25.54
C LEU A 30 -2.93 4.59 -26.33
N ILE A 31 -2.17 3.63 -25.82
CA ILE A 31 -1.90 2.37 -26.52
C ILE A 31 -2.18 1.16 -25.64
N LYS A 32 -2.65 0.07 -26.26
CA LYS A 32 -2.71 -1.26 -25.64
C LYS A 32 -2.27 -2.31 -26.65
N ALA A 33 -1.78 -3.45 -26.17
CA ALA A 33 -1.53 -4.61 -27.02
C ALA A 33 -2.57 -5.71 -26.78
N SER A 34 -2.20 -6.99 -26.78
CA SER A 34 -3.16 -8.08 -26.54
C SER A 34 -3.75 -8.05 -25.12
N GLY A 35 -2.99 -7.58 -24.13
CA GLY A 35 -3.42 -7.43 -22.74
C GLY A 35 -4.39 -6.28 -22.46
N SER A 36 -4.92 -6.24 -21.23
CA SER A 36 -5.86 -5.20 -20.76
C SER A 36 -5.18 -3.90 -20.33
N ALA A 37 -3.85 -3.91 -20.11
CA ALA A 37 -3.11 -2.74 -19.69
C ALA A 37 -3.13 -1.65 -20.78
N VAL A 38 -3.48 -0.44 -20.38
CA VAL A 38 -3.38 0.78 -21.21
C VAL A 38 -2.12 1.52 -20.81
N TYR A 39 -1.43 2.06 -21.80
CA TYR A 39 -0.24 2.86 -21.63
C TYR A 39 -0.39 4.22 -22.29
N TYR A 40 0.18 5.24 -21.69
CA TYR A 40 0.39 6.54 -22.32
C TYR A 40 1.75 6.53 -23.03
N TYR A 41 1.79 6.92 -24.30
CA TYR A 41 3.01 7.06 -25.08
C TYR A 41 3.60 8.46 -24.91
N GLY A 42 4.75 8.53 -24.24
CA GLY A 42 5.45 9.76 -23.88
C GLY A 42 6.12 10.45 -25.05
N ALA A 43 6.38 11.75 -24.88
CA ALA A 43 7.17 12.54 -25.85
C ALA A 43 8.64 12.13 -25.90
N ASP A 44 9.12 11.46 -24.85
CA ASP A 44 10.45 10.83 -24.76
C ASP A 44 10.52 9.45 -25.47
N GLY A 45 9.41 9.00 -26.06
CA GLY A 45 9.32 7.69 -26.72
C GLY A 45 9.21 6.52 -25.75
N THR A 46 9.04 6.77 -24.44
CA THR A 46 8.77 5.74 -23.44
C THR A 46 7.26 5.55 -23.25
N ARG A 47 6.88 4.49 -22.54
CA ARG A 47 5.49 4.29 -22.13
C ARG A 47 5.32 4.40 -20.61
N LEU A 48 4.19 4.95 -20.18
CA LEU A 48 3.75 4.99 -18.79
C LEU A 48 2.49 4.14 -18.64
N ALA A 49 2.47 3.24 -17.65
CA ALA A 49 1.30 2.40 -17.40
C ALA A 49 0.23 3.14 -16.59
N PHE A 50 -1.05 2.91 -16.87
CA PHE A 50 -2.12 3.29 -15.93
C PHE A 50 -2.25 2.19 -14.86
N PRO A 51 -2.07 2.51 -13.56
CA PRO A 51 -2.13 1.51 -12.49
C PRO A 51 -3.48 0.80 -12.37
N ASN A 52 -4.56 1.53 -12.60
CA ASN A 52 -5.92 1.05 -12.55
C ASN A 52 -6.86 1.95 -13.36
N GLU A 53 -8.09 1.49 -13.55
CA GLU A 53 -9.14 2.17 -14.30
C GLU A 53 -9.56 3.50 -13.66
N LYS A 54 -9.54 3.62 -12.32
CA LYS A 54 -9.89 4.87 -11.64
C LYS A 54 -8.90 5.99 -11.96
N THR A 55 -7.60 5.68 -11.98
CA THR A 55 -6.57 6.62 -12.45
C THR A 55 -6.85 7.06 -13.88
N TYR A 56 -7.14 6.12 -14.78
CA TYR A 56 -7.45 6.42 -16.18
C TYR A 56 -8.62 7.39 -16.33
N PHE A 57 -9.73 7.13 -15.62
CA PHE A 57 -10.93 7.98 -15.67
C PHE A 57 -10.78 9.35 -15.02
N THR A 58 -9.66 9.62 -14.36
CA THR A 58 -9.33 11.00 -13.95
C THR A 58 -8.83 11.85 -15.12
N TRP A 59 -8.30 11.22 -16.18
CA TRP A 59 -7.74 11.86 -17.36
C TRP A 59 -8.65 11.81 -18.58
N TYR A 60 -9.34 10.69 -18.79
CA TYR A 60 -10.12 10.43 -19.99
C TYR A 60 -11.54 10.01 -19.63
N ALA A 61 -12.52 10.34 -20.48
CA ALA A 61 -13.91 10.00 -20.23
C ALA A 61 -14.23 8.53 -20.54
N ASP A 62 -13.53 7.94 -21.51
CA ASP A 62 -13.72 6.58 -22.01
C ASP A 62 -12.46 6.09 -22.73
N PHE A 63 -12.47 4.83 -23.15
CA PHE A 63 -11.36 4.18 -23.86
C PHE A 63 -11.36 4.40 -25.38
N SER A 64 -12.20 5.27 -25.94
CA SER A 64 -12.36 5.39 -27.40
C SER A 64 -11.11 5.90 -28.10
N SER A 65 -10.21 6.55 -27.37
CA SER A 65 -8.94 7.09 -27.86
C SER A 65 -7.77 6.09 -27.77
N VAL A 66 -7.99 4.89 -27.19
CA VAL A 66 -6.94 3.87 -27.07
C VAL A 66 -6.72 3.16 -28.40
N LYS A 67 -5.49 3.26 -28.90
CA LYS A 67 -5.01 2.57 -30.10
C LYS A 67 -4.53 1.16 -29.75
N THR A 68 -4.89 0.18 -30.57
CA THR A 68 -4.33 -1.17 -30.45
C THR A 68 -3.06 -1.29 -31.27
N VAL A 69 -1.98 -1.72 -30.63
CA VAL A 69 -0.71 -2.09 -31.26
C VAL A 69 -0.47 -3.59 -31.10
N THR A 70 0.48 -4.16 -31.84
CA THR A 70 0.92 -5.54 -31.63
C THR A 70 1.77 -5.66 -30.36
N ASP A 71 1.85 -6.86 -29.79
CA ASP A 71 2.70 -7.13 -28.62
C ASP A 71 4.18 -6.81 -28.91
N ALA A 72 4.63 -7.05 -30.15
CA ALA A 72 6.00 -6.76 -30.58
C ALA A 72 6.27 -5.25 -30.63
N GLU A 73 5.33 -4.44 -31.14
CA GLU A 73 5.45 -2.98 -31.14
C GLU A 73 5.46 -2.43 -29.72
N LEU A 74 4.56 -2.92 -28.85
CA LEU A 74 4.51 -2.49 -27.46
C LEU A 74 5.81 -2.86 -26.71
N ALA A 75 6.37 -4.05 -26.97
CA ALA A 75 7.63 -4.49 -26.37
C ALA A 75 8.84 -3.65 -26.85
N ALA A 76 8.79 -3.12 -28.07
CA ALA A 76 9.83 -2.24 -28.60
C ALA A 76 9.83 -0.83 -27.97
N ILE A 77 8.72 -0.42 -27.34
CA ILE A 77 8.63 0.85 -26.62
C ILE A 77 9.19 0.68 -25.20
N PRO A 78 10.27 1.41 -24.83
CA PRO A 78 10.89 1.31 -23.52
C PRO A 78 9.90 1.57 -22.38
N TYR A 79 9.98 0.73 -21.34
CA TYR A 79 9.20 0.89 -20.11
C TYR A 79 10.14 1.07 -18.92
N GLU A 80 10.15 2.26 -18.33
CA GLU A 80 11.04 2.62 -17.21
C GLU A 80 10.43 2.30 -15.83
N GLY A 81 9.31 1.57 -15.78
CA GLY A 81 8.59 1.32 -14.53
C GLY A 81 7.81 2.52 -13.99
N LYS A 82 7.68 3.60 -14.79
CA LYS A 82 6.89 4.78 -14.45
C LYS A 82 5.41 4.56 -14.73
N VAL A 83 4.55 5.13 -13.89
CA VAL A 83 3.10 5.04 -14.01
C VAL A 83 2.47 6.42 -14.13
N VAL A 84 1.29 6.47 -14.73
CA VAL A 84 0.41 7.64 -14.67
C VAL A 84 -0.22 7.71 -13.29
N THR A 85 -0.23 8.90 -12.69
CA THR A 85 -0.86 9.18 -11.38
C THR A 85 -2.25 9.81 -11.57
N TYR A 86 -3.00 9.93 -10.47
CA TYR A 86 -4.28 10.62 -10.48
C TYR A 86 -4.13 12.07 -10.97
N ARG A 87 -5.09 12.52 -11.77
CA ARG A 87 -5.09 13.89 -12.27
C ARG A 87 -5.29 14.89 -11.13
N PRO A 88 -4.41 15.91 -10.99
CA PRO A 88 -4.57 16.96 -10.00
C PRO A 88 -5.95 17.61 -10.04
N GLY A 89 -6.52 17.89 -8.87
CA GLY A 89 -7.82 18.57 -8.75
C GLY A 89 -9.05 17.75 -9.11
N THR A 90 -8.94 16.42 -9.31
CA THR A 90 -10.08 15.58 -9.73
C THR A 90 -10.65 14.68 -8.65
N ARG A 91 -9.80 14.09 -7.81
CA ARG A 91 -10.17 13.16 -6.75
C ARG A 91 -9.29 13.40 -5.53
N MET A 92 -9.78 12.97 -4.37
CA MET A 92 -8.98 12.82 -3.17
C MET A 92 -8.54 11.36 -3.04
N LEU A 93 -7.41 11.13 -2.40
CA LEU A 93 -6.85 9.81 -2.18
C LEU A 93 -6.70 9.54 -0.68
N LYS A 94 -6.93 8.30 -0.26
CA LYS A 94 -6.55 7.81 1.07
C LYS A 94 -5.80 6.51 0.92
N LEU A 95 -4.87 6.22 1.81
CA LEU A 95 -4.31 4.87 1.87
C LEU A 95 -5.29 3.99 2.65
N THR A 96 -5.29 2.69 2.38
CA THR A 96 -6.11 1.75 3.15
C THR A 96 -5.63 1.61 4.60
N THR A 97 -4.39 1.99 4.86
CA THR A 97 -3.69 1.89 6.14
C THR A 97 -3.56 3.21 6.91
N ASP A 98 -3.93 4.35 6.28
CA ASP A 98 -3.85 5.70 6.87
C ASP A 98 -5.22 6.41 6.73
N PRO A 99 -5.87 6.85 7.83
CA PRO A 99 -7.15 7.55 7.75
C PRO A 99 -7.06 8.93 7.09
N LYS A 100 -5.87 9.46 6.79
CA LYS A 100 -5.71 10.77 6.14
C LYS A 100 -6.22 10.77 4.71
N VAL A 101 -6.93 11.84 4.36
CA VAL A 101 -7.41 12.13 3.01
C VAL A 101 -6.51 13.20 2.38
N TYR A 102 -5.96 12.91 1.21
CA TYR A 102 -5.02 13.75 0.48
C TYR A 102 -5.66 14.30 -0.78
N ALA A 103 -5.47 15.59 -1.04
CA ALA A 103 -5.74 16.18 -2.34
C ALA A 103 -4.54 15.97 -3.27
N VAL A 104 -4.79 15.66 -4.54
CA VAL A 104 -3.72 15.51 -5.53
C VAL A 104 -3.32 16.87 -6.09
N GLY A 105 -2.06 17.23 -5.88
CA GLY A 105 -1.41 18.45 -6.37
C GLY A 105 -0.56 18.21 -7.62
N PRO A 106 0.09 19.27 -8.14
CA PRO A 106 0.95 19.16 -9.31
C PRO A 106 2.17 18.26 -9.02
N LYS A 107 2.80 17.71 -10.07
CA LYS A 107 4.02 16.88 -9.95
C LYS A 107 3.86 15.69 -8.99
N ASN A 108 2.70 15.03 -9.03
CA ASN A 108 2.36 13.86 -8.22
C ASN A 108 2.42 14.13 -6.71
N GLU A 109 2.07 15.35 -6.27
CA GLU A 109 2.07 15.69 -4.85
C GLU A 109 0.78 15.24 -4.16
N LEU A 110 0.87 14.65 -2.97
CA LEU A 110 -0.26 14.38 -2.09
C LEU A 110 -0.23 15.36 -0.92
N ARG A 111 -1.26 16.18 -0.81
CA ARG A 111 -1.39 17.21 0.22
C ARG A 111 -2.50 16.83 1.20
N TRP A 112 -2.15 16.57 2.45
CA TRP A 112 -3.12 16.14 3.47
C TRP A 112 -4.15 17.24 3.73
N ILE A 113 -5.44 16.92 3.60
CA ILE A 113 -6.55 17.78 4.00
C ILE A 113 -6.79 17.56 5.50
N THR A 114 -6.50 18.58 6.30
CA THR A 114 -6.38 18.43 7.76
C THR A 114 -7.69 18.13 8.49
N ASN A 115 -8.86 18.36 7.87
CA ASN A 115 -10.17 18.01 8.41
C ASN A 115 -11.27 17.96 7.32
N GLU A 116 -12.43 17.40 7.67
CA GLU A 116 -13.58 17.22 6.78
C GLU A 116 -14.22 18.54 6.32
N GLN A 117 -14.17 19.59 7.14
CA GLN A 117 -14.73 20.89 6.77
C GLN A 117 -14.00 21.46 5.53
N ILE A 118 -12.67 21.40 5.52
CA ILE A 118 -11.87 21.85 4.38
C ILE A 118 -12.15 20.97 3.15
N ALA A 119 -12.30 19.66 3.32
CA ALA A 119 -12.65 18.77 2.20
C ALA A 119 -14.01 19.16 1.58
N GLY A 120 -14.99 19.48 2.42
CA GLY A 120 -16.29 20.00 1.99
C GLY A 120 -16.23 21.35 1.29
N GLU A 121 -15.34 22.25 1.74
CA GLU A 121 -15.11 23.56 1.08
C GLU A 121 -14.43 23.40 -0.30
N LEU A 122 -13.50 22.44 -0.44
CA LEU A 122 -12.73 22.23 -1.67
C LEU A 122 -13.46 21.39 -2.73
N PHE A 123 -14.18 20.34 -2.30
CA PHE A 123 -14.78 19.34 -3.19
C PHE A 123 -16.32 19.25 -3.07
N GLY A 124 -16.93 20.12 -2.26
CA GLY A 124 -18.37 20.19 -2.04
C GLY A 124 -18.89 19.19 -1.01
N SER A 125 -20.19 19.25 -0.70
CA SER A 125 -20.83 18.41 0.33
C SER A 125 -20.77 16.90 0.05
N GLY A 126 -20.50 16.50 -1.21
CA GLY A 126 -20.31 15.11 -1.63
C GLY A 126 -18.85 14.66 -1.64
N TRP A 127 -17.93 15.37 -1.00
CA TRP A 127 -16.48 15.10 -1.03
C TRP A 127 -16.14 13.64 -0.67
N ALA A 128 -16.86 13.03 0.27
CA ALA A 128 -16.61 11.64 0.70
C ALA A 128 -16.77 10.62 -0.45
N MET A 129 -17.64 10.90 -1.43
CA MET A 129 -17.81 10.06 -2.65
C MET A 129 -16.73 10.32 -3.71
N GLN A 130 -15.85 11.30 -3.47
CA GLN A 130 -14.73 11.67 -4.33
C GLN A 130 -13.38 11.21 -3.76
N VAL A 131 -13.39 10.44 -2.68
CA VAL A 131 -12.21 9.81 -2.10
C VAL A 131 -12.05 8.41 -2.68
N ASP A 132 -10.91 8.15 -3.30
CA ASP A 132 -10.51 6.83 -3.76
C ASP A 132 -9.43 6.23 -2.84
N ASP A 133 -9.51 4.93 -2.59
CA ASP A 133 -8.43 4.19 -1.95
C ASP A 133 -7.25 4.04 -2.92
N LEU A 134 -6.08 4.51 -2.50
CA LEU A 134 -4.80 4.31 -3.15
C LEU A 134 -4.11 3.11 -2.49
N PRO A 135 -3.91 1.99 -3.19
CA PRO A 135 -3.12 0.87 -2.66
C PRO A 135 -1.70 1.31 -2.31
N ASP A 136 -1.19 0.86 -1.17
CA ASP A 136 0.10 1.26 -0.61
C ASP A 136 1.27 1.09 -1.60
N ALA A 137 1.22 0.08 -2.48
CA ALA A 137 2.22 -0.15 -3.52
C ALA A 137 2.34 0.98 -4.56
N PHE A 138 1.27 1.76 -4.77
CA PHE A 138 1.28 2.89 -5.69
C PHE A 138 1.60 4.23 -5.01
N PHE A 139 1.66 4.25 -3.68
CA PHE A 139 2.00 5.46 -2.93
C PHE A 139 3.41 5.96 -3.23
N VAL A 140 4.35 5.05 -3.55
CA VAL A 140 5.75 5.38 -3.91
C VAL A 140 5.89 6.28 -5.15
N PHE A 141 4.84 6.38 -5.97
CA PHE A 141 4.82 7.26 -7.16
C PHE A 141 4.38 8.69 -6.86
N TYR A 142 4.07 8.99 -5.59
CA TYR A 142 3.67 10.31 -5.12
C TYR A 142 4.70 10.89 -4.15
N ASN A 143 4.75 12.21 -4.10
CA ASN A 143 5.52 12.97 -3.11
C ASN A 143 4.57 13.54 -2.06
N ILE A 144 4.94 13.50 -0.78
CA ILE A 144 4.14 14.17 0.25
C ILE A 144 4.43 15.67 0.24
N GLY A 145 3.35 16.44 0.14
CA GLY A 145 3.35 17.88 0.09
C GLY A 145 2.99 18.58 1.39
N SER A 146 2.96 19.91 1.32
CA SER A 146 2.41 20.73 2.42
C SER A 146 0.94 20.40 2.67
N SER A 147 0.57 20.23 3.94
CA SER A 147 -0.83 20.01 4.33
C SER A 147 -1.70 21.22 3.98
N ILE A 148 -2.98 20.98 3.76
CA ILE A 148 -3.99 21.99 3.47
C ILE A 148 -4.73 22.27 4.78
N ALA A 149 -4.41 23.40 5.40
CA ALA A 149 -5.01 23.86 6.65
C ALA A 149 -6.16 24.86 6.41
N GLN A 150 -6.24 25.43 5.20
CA GLN A 150 -7.30 26.35 4.78
C GLN A 150 -7.66 26.11 3.31
N ALA A 151 -8.94 26.27 2.94
CA ALA A 151 -9.38 26.04 1.56
C ALA A 151 -8.68 26.95 0.53
N SER A 152 -8.21 28.14 0.91
CA SER A 152 -7.45 29.02 0.01
C SER A 152 -6.08 28.48 -0.43
N GLU A 153 -5.56 27.44 0.23
CA GLU A 153 -4.25 26.85 -0.06
C GLU A 153 -4.29 25.82 -1.20
N TYR A 154 -5.49 25.49 -1.70
CA TYR A 154 -5.71 24.52 -2.76
C TYR A 154 -6.88 24.96 -3.65
N SER A 155 -6.69 24.87 -4.97
CA SER A 155 -7.77 25.13 -5.93
C SER A 155 -7.89 23.95 -6.88
N ALA A 156 -8.92 23.12 -6.66
CA ALA A 156 -9.18 21.93 -7.46
C ALA A 156 -9.36 22.29 -8.95
N ASP A 157 -10.17 23.31 -9.24
CA ASP A 157 -10.44 23.76 -10.61
C ASP A 157 -9.20 24.33 -11.30
N ALA A 158 -8.37 25.10 -10.59
CA ALA A 158 -7.14 25.64 -11.18
C ALA A 158 -6.17 24.52 -11.55
N LEU A 159 -5.94 23.57 -10.64
CA LEU A 159 -5.05 22.43 -10.87
C LEU A 159 -5.58 21.50 -11.97
N LYS A 160 -6.89 21.29 -11.99
CA LYS A 160 -7.55 20.53 -13.06
C LYS A 160 -7.40 21.24 -14.40
N ASN A 161 -7.47 22.57 -14.46
CA ASN A 161 -7.28 23.31 -15.70
C ASN A 161 -5.81 23.35 -16.16
N GLU A 162 -4.87 23.30 -15.23
CA GLU A 162 -3.43 23.25 -15.51
C GLU A 162 -2.99 21.85 -15.98
N ALA A 163 -3.53 20.79 -15.40
CA ALA A 163 -3.21 19.40 -15.74
C ALA A 163 -3.95 18.94 -17.01
N GLN A 164 -3.79 19.61 -18.14
CA GLN A 164 -4.50 19.24 -19.38
C GLN A 164 -3.96 17.96 -20.02
N ASN A 165 -2.66 17.69 -19.89
CA ASN A 165 -2.04 16.49 -20.46
C ASN A 165 -1.16 15.77 -19.44
N ILE A 166 -1.07 14.44 -19.57
CA ILE A 166 -0.21 13.59 -18.72
C ILE A 166 1.27 13.96 -18.88
N GLY A 167 1.67 14.43 -20.08
CA GLY A 167 3.03 14.91 -20.35
C GLY A 167 3.48 16.06 -19.45
N ASP A 168 2.54 16.85 -18.90
CA ASP A 168 2.83 17.96 -17.99
C ASP A 168 3.12 17.48 -16.55
N LEU A 169 2.86 16.19 -16.25
CA LEU A 169 3.15 15.56 -14.96
C LEU A 169 4.40 14.68 -14.95
N ALA A 170 4.99 14.43 -16.12
CA ALA A 170 6.31 13.82 -16.17
C ALA A 170 7.32 14.84 -15.62
N PRO A 171 8.17 14.49 -14.63
CA PRO A 171 9.36 15.29 -14.40
C PRO A 171 10.11 15.29 -15.73
N ALA A 172 10.44 16.48 -16.25
CA ALA A 172 11.15 16.62 -17.51
C ALA A 172 12.34 15.64 -17.57
N PRO A 173 12.59 14.97 -18.71
CA PRO A 173 13.82 14.21 -18.86
C PRO A 173 14.99 15.16 -18.58
N SER A 174 15.87 14.77 -17.66
CA SER A 174 17.11 15.49 -17.42
C SER A 174 17.88 15.56 -18.75
N PRO A 175 18.17 16.75 -19.29
CA PRO A 175 18.84 16.84 -20.59
C PRO A 175 20.27 16.33 -20.47
N GLU A 176 20.67 15.48 -21.42
CA GLU A 176 22.08 15.17 -21.68
C GLU A 176 22.76 16.45 -22.23
N PRO A 177 23.97 16.83 -21.76
CA PRO A 177 24.47 18.19 -21.92
C PRO A 177 24.96 18.49 -23.34
N GLY A 178 24.19 19.30 -24.08
CA GLY A 178 24.70 20.17 -25.14
C GLY A 178 25.31 21.45 -24.55
N PRO A 179 26.16 22.20 -25.29
CA PRO A 179 26.89 23.34 -24.71
C PRO A 179 25.90 24.44 -24.28
N LEU A 180 25.93 24.75 -22.98
CA LEU A 180 25.03 25.68 -22.30
C LEU A 180 25.05 27.08 -22.95
N PRO A 181 23.88 27.70 -23.20
CA PRO A 181 23.78 29.14 -23.05
C PRO A 181 23.94 29.48 -21.57
N GLU A 182 24.81 30.45 -21.27
CA GLU A 182 25.14 30.87 -19.92
C GLU A 182 23.87 31.32 -19.18
N PRO A 183 23.48 30.66 -18.07
CA PRO A 183 22.24 30.95 -17.37
C PRO A 183 22.39 32.30 -16.68
N GLU A 184 21.40 33.18 -16.87
CA GLU A 184 21.21 34.29 -15.94
C GLU A 184 21.07 33.70 -14.52
N PRO A 185 21.91 34.13 -13.56
CA PRO A 185 21.96 33.50 -12.25
C PRO A 185 20.65 33.77 -11.50
N SER A 186 19.86 32.72 -11.31
CA SER A 186 18.93 32.67 -10.19
C SER A 186 19.74 32.87 -8.90
N PRO A 187 19.34 33.76 -7.98
CA PRO A 187 20.11 33.99 -6.77
C PRO A 187 20.25 32.66 -6.02
N LEU A 188 21.50 32.23 -5.77
CA LEU A 188 21.82 31.06 -4.98
C LEU A 188 21.17 31.22 -3.60
N SER A 189 20.08 30.48 -3.34
CA SER A 189 19.48 30.43 -2.01
C SER A 189 20.28 29.47 -1.14
N PHE A 190 20.74 29.96 0.00
CA PHE A 190 21.43 29.15 1.00
C PHE A 190 20.45 28.20 1.69
N ASN A 191 20.88 26.96 1.88
CA ASN A 191 20.21 25.89 2.60
C ASN A 191 21.22 25.13 3.46
N LEU A 192 20.80 24.79 4.67
CA LEU A 192 21.44 23.85 5.58
C LEU A 192 20.37 22.85 6.04
N THR A 193 20.65 21.56 5.94
CA THR A 193 19.74 20.48 6.35
C THR A 193 20.40 19.55 7.36
N MET A 194 19.58 18.93 8.20
CA MET A 194 19.94 17.83 9.08
C MET A 194 18.90 16.71 8.90
N THR A 195 19.29 15.63 8.24
CA THR A 195 18.40 14.56 7.83
C THR A 195 18.79 13.24 8.50
N PRO A 196 18.01 12.75 9.48
CA PRO A 196 18.16 11.38 9.96
C PRO A 196 17.58 10.38 8.94
N SER A 197 18.16 9.19 8.85
CA SER A 197 17.68 8.13 7.94
C SER A 197 16.37 7.50 8.39
N LYS A 198 15.97 7.71 9.65
CA LYS A 198 14.76 7.16 10.25
C LYS A 198 14.05 8.19 11.12
N ALA A 199 12.74 8.33 10.92
CA ALA A 199 11.88 9.15 11.78
C ALA A 199 11.58 8.47 13.12
N GLU A 200 11.59 7.13 13.15
CA GLU A 200 11.38 6.29 14.33
C GLU A 200 12.46 5.20 14.40
N ALA A 201 12.96 4.89 15.60
CA ALA A 201 13.95 3.84 15.81
C ALA A 201 13.79 3.19 17.19
N GLN A 202 14.24 1.95 17.33
CA GLN A 202 14.28 1.23 18.60
C GLN A 202 15.57 1.50 19.39
N PRO A 203 15.59 1.21 20.69
CA PRO A 203 16.85 1.06 21.43
C PRO A 203 17.81 0.11 20.70
N ASN A 204 19.10 0.45 20.69
CA ASN A 204 20.18 -0.28 20.01
C ASN A 204 20.17 -0.21 18.46
N GLU A 205 19.19 0.45 17.85
CA GLU A 205 19.13 0.62 16.40
C GLU A 205 20.04 1.76 15.91
N GLY A 206 20.63 1.59 14.72
CA GLY A 206 21.40 2.64 14.05
C GLY A 206 20.52 3.61 13.26
N VAL A 207 20.82 4.89 13.40
CA VAL A 207 20.26 6.02 12.64
C VAL A 207 21.42 6.74 11.97
N ASP A 208 21.38 6.83 10.64
CA ASP A 208 22.39 7.57 9.89
C ASP A 208 21.96 9.04 9.82
N LEU A 209 22.87 9.94 10.19
CA LEU A 209 22.61 11.38 10.16
C LEU A 209 23.40 12.00 9.02
N LEU A 210 22.72 12.83 8.23
CA LEU A 210 23.30 13.56 7.11
C LEU A 210 23.06 15.06 7.28
N ALA A 211 24.14 15.80 7.55
CA ALA A 211 24.16 17.25 7.48
C ALA A 211 24.65 17.69 6.09
N GLN A 212 23.91 18.57 5.43
CA GLN A 212 24.27 19.07 4.09
C GLN A 212 24.02 20.56 3.96
N THR A 213 24.88 21.25 3.23
CA THR A 213 24.71 22.66 2.90
C THR A 213 25.17 23.00 1.50
N ASN A 214 24.54 24.01 0.89
CA ASN A 214 24.99 24.63 -0.36
C ASN A 214 25.61 26.03 -0.14
N TYR A 215 26.10 26.32 1.08
CA TYR A 215 26.68 27.61 1.41
C TYR A 215 27.77 28.02 0.41
N PRO A 216 27.67 29.21 -0.23
CA PRO A 216 28.59 29.60 -1.29
C PRO A 216 29.94 30.12 -0.79
N GLY A 217 30.07 30.42 0.51
CA GLY A 217 31.29 30.95 1.12
C GLY A 217 32.22 29.87 1.68
N GLN A 218 33.33 30.30 2.27
CA GLN A 218 34.29 29.38 2.90
C GLN A 218 33.74 28.81 4.22
N ILE A 219 33.67 27.49 4.27
CA ILE A 219 33.22 26.73 5.43
C ILE A 219 34.41 26.45 6.34
N GLN A 220 34.29 26.81 7.61
CA GLN A 220 35.23 26.40 8.65
C GLN A 220 34.89 24.97 9.09
N THR A 221 33.69 24.75 9.61
CA THR A 221 33.20 23.42 10.02
C THR A 221 31.72 23.22 9.70
N LEU A 222 31.36 21.96 9.46
CA LEU A 222 29.99 21.46 9.50
C LEU A 222 29.91 20.44 10.63
N ASP A 223 29.36 20.87 11.75
CA ASP A 223 29.28 20.11 13.00
C ASP A 223 27.94 19.36 13.07
N ILE A 224 27.96 18.17 13.68
CA ILE A 224 26.76 17.41 14.04
C ILE A 224 26.69 17.27 15.55
N PHE A 225 25.57 17.69 16.11
CA PHE A 225 25.23 17.56 17.52
C PHE A 225 24.15 16.50 17.73
N VAL A 226 24.23 15.79 18.84
CA VAL A 226 23.19 14.90 19.34
C VAL A 226 22.76 15.38 20.72
N ASN A 227 21.49 15.77 20.87
CA ASN A 227 20.93 16.39 22.08
C ASN A 227 21.80 17.54 22.62
N GLY A 228 22.28 18.41 21.72
CA GLY A 228 23.11 19.56 22.05
C GLY A 228 24.59 19.26 22.37
N ASN A 229 25.00 17.99 22.36
CA ASN A 229 26.41 17.62 22.52
C ASN A 229 27.08 17.43 21.16
N LEU A 230 28.25 18.04 20.96
CA LEU A 230 29.02 17.88 19.73
C LEU A 230 29.42 16.42 19.57
N TYR A 231 29.01 15.80 18.47
CA TYR A 231 29.34 14.41 18.17
C TYR A 231 30.46 14.32 17.15
N THR A 232 30.36 15.06 16.04
CA THR A 232 31.42 15.15 15.04
C THR A 232 31.54 16.55 14.48
N SER A 233 32.73 16.89 14.01
CA SER A 233 33.02 18.14 13.30
C SER A 233 33.74 17.79 12.00
N CYS A 234 33.12 18.11 10.87
CA CYS A 234 33.71 17.92 9.56
C CYS A 234 34.28 19.26 9.05
N ALA A 235 35.60 19.35 8.92
CA ALA A 235 36.26 20.59 8.52
C ALA A 235 36.18 20.82 7.01
N SER A 236 35.81 22.04 6.61
CA SER A 236 35.83 22.50 5.21
C SER A 236 35.11 21.60 4.20
N VAL A 237 33.97 21.03 4.59
CA VAL A 237 33.12 20.20 3.71
C VAL A 237 31.69 20.74 3.65
N THR A 238 30.97 20.40 2.58
CA THR A 238 29.55 20.74 2.37
C THR A 238 28.59 19.63 2.80
N SER A 239 29.11 18.44 3.10
CA SER A 239 28.35 17.32 3.64
C SER A 239 29.13 16.61 4.74
N CYS A 240 28.43 16.22 5.80
CA CYS A 240 28.97 15.50 6.94
C CYS A 240 27.97 14.41 7.31
N SER A 241 28.42 13.16 7.44
CA SER A 241 27.54 12.05 7.80
C SER A 241 28.14 11.18 8.88
N ILE A 242 27.26 10.62 9.72
CA ILE A 242 27.62 9.66 10.77
C ILE A 242 26.56 8.57 10.85
N SER A 243 26.94 7.42 11.41
CA SER A 243 25.97 6.45 11.91
C SER A 243 25.96 6.53 13.43
N TRP A 244 24.80 6.82 14.01
CA TRP A 244 24.62 6.98 15.44
C TRP A 244 23.64 5.92 15.96
N LYS A 245 23.99 5.24 17.07
CA LYS A 245 23.12 4.21 17.65
C LYS A 245 22.29 4.76 18.78
N ILE A 246 20.99 4.47 18.76
CA ILE A 246 20.09 4.73 19.88
C ILE A 246 20.60 3.94 21.10
N PRO A 247 20.84 4.58 22.26
CA PRO A 247 21.26 3.87 23.46
C PRO A 247 20.27 2.77 23.87
N THR A 248 20.80 1.61 24.24
CA THR A 248 20.00 0.44 24.67
C THR A 248 19.16 0.74 25.90
N ILE A 249 19.63 1.64 26.77
CA ILE A 249 18.91 2.18 27.92
C ILE A 249 18.69 3.66 27.63
N SER A 250 17.65 3.96 26.85
CA SER A 250 17.21 5.33 26.59
C SER A 250 15.82 5.53 27.19
N TYR A 251 15.70 6.47 28.11
CA TYR A 251 14.40 6.99 28.57
C TYR A 251 13.92 8.20 27.74
N ALA A 252 14.74 8.64 26.77
CA ALA A 252 14.38 9.72 25.89
C ALA A 252 13.31 9.23 24.90
N ALA A 253 12.20 9.96 24.81
CA ALA A 253 11.14 9.71 23.84
C ALA A 253 11.57 10.06 22.40
N GLU A 254 12.57 10.93 22.24
CA GLU A 254 13.16 11.30 20.95
C GLU A 254 14.61 11.76 21.13
N TYR A 255 15.38 11.69 20.04
CA TYR A 255 16.70 12.31 19.90
C TYR A 255 16.63 13.43 18.88
N VAL A 256 17.17 14.59 19.25
CA VAL A 256 17.25 15.77 18.39
C VAL A 256 18.69 15.91 17.90
N TYR A 257 18.84 16.11 16.60
CA TYR A 257 20.12 16.30 15.94
C TYR A 257 20.20 17.72 15.40
N THR A 258 21.35 18.36 15.55
CA THR A 258 21.60 19.70 15.00
C THR A 258 22.78 19.66 14.08
N ALA A 259 22.61 20.10 12.83
CA ALA A 259 23.70 20.47 11.95
C ALA A 259 24.04 21.93 12.24
N ARG A 260 25.31 22.23 12.53
CA ARG A 260 25.78 23.61 12.71
C ARG A 260 26.89 23.92 11.73
N LEU A 261 26.63 24.85 10.83
CA LEU A 261 27.60 25.38 9.89
C LEU A 261 28.31 26.58 10.51
N VAL A 262 29.63 26.54 10.59
CA VAL A 262 30.48 27.69 10.95
C VAL A 262 31.29 28.11 9.73
N THR A 263 31.25 29.40 9.41
CA THR A 263 31.95 29.97 8.25
C THR A 263 33.26 30.62 8.69
N MET A 264 34.20 30.80 7.75
CA MET A 264 35.50 31.45 8.04
C MET A 264 35.38 32.91 8.50
N ASN A 265 34.21 33.54 8.27
CA ASN A 265 33.90 34.90 8.70
C ASN A 265 33.04 34.93 9.98
N GLU A 266 33.09 33.85 10.78
CA GLU A 266 32.36 33.69 12.05
C GLU A 266 30.82 33.64 11.93
N GLY A 267 30.28 33.44 10.73
CA GLY A 267 28.85 33.20 10.53
C GLY A 267 28.46 31.80 11.03
N THR A 268 27.36 31.71 11.78
CA THR A 268 26.85 30.42 12.30
C THR A 268 25.41 30.20 11.84
N PHE A 269 25.12 29.01 11.32
CA PHE A 269 23.78 28.58 10.89
C PHE A 269 23.46 27.21 11.45
N GLU A 270 22.19 26.95 11.77
CA GLU A 270 21.75 25.67 12.33
C GLU A 270 20.53 25.11 11.60
N ALA A 271 20.46 23.79 11.53
CA ALA A 271 19.28 23.04 11.09
C ALA A 271 19.09 21.81 11.98
N THR A 272 17.84 21.41 12.22
CA THR A 272 17.52 20.31 13.13
C THR A 272 16.79 19.18 12.44
N GLY A 273 17.09 17.95 12.86
CA GLY A 273 16.33 16.74 12.56
C GLY A 273 16.04 15.98 13.85
N LYS A 274 15.14 15.00 13.80
CA LYS A 274 14.82 14.18 14.98
C LYS A 274 14.42 12.75 14.64
N THR A 275 14.63 11.85 15.60
CA THR A 275 14.14 10.47 15.57
C THR A 275 13.40 10.17 16.87
N ALA A 276 12.15 9.71 16.79
CA ALA A 276 11.39 9.22 17.93
C ALA A 276 11.86 7.80 18.33
N VAL A 277 11.88 7.52 19.63
CA VAL A 277 12.25 6.21 20.17
C VAL A 277 10.98 5.39 20.40
N VAL A 278 10.86 4.28 19.69
CA VAL A 278 9.70 3.38 19.81
C VAL A 278 10.13 2.08 20.48
N MET A 279 9.62 1.83 21.69
CA MET A 279 10.01 0.67 22.49
C MET A 279 9.42 -0.65 21.96
N GLU A 280 8.22 -0.60 21.39
CA GLU A 280 7.48 -1.76 20.89
C GLU A 280 6.84 -1.41 19.52
N PRO A 281 7.63 -1.21 18.45
CA PRO A 281 7.09 -0.93 17.13
C PRO A 281 6.27 -2.10 16.61
N LEU A 282 5.37 -1.78 15.69
CA LEU A 282 4.56 -2.76 14.99
C LEU A 282 5.45 -3.65 14.12
N HIS A 283 5.19 -4.96 14.13
CA HIS A 283 5.90 -5.90 13.28
C HIS A 283 4.93 -6.85 12.58
N ALA A 284 4.96 -6.86 11.24
CA ALA A 284 4.02 -7.61 10.41
C ALA A 284 4.07 -9.14 10.63
N SER A 285 5.23 -9.67 11.06
CA SER A 285 5.35 -11.09 11.37
C SER A 285 4.66 -11.52 12.67
N ILE A 286 4.04 -10.62 13.44
CA ILE A 286 3.33 -10.96 14.67
C ILE A 286 1.83 -10.84 14.39
N GLN A 287 1.16 -11.98 14.30
CA GLN A 287 -0.27 -12.06 14.01
C GLN A 287 -1.04 -12.41 15.28
N VAL A 288 -2.12 -11.67 15.54
CA VAL A 288 -3.07 -11.99 16.62
C VAL A 288 -4.43 -12.27 16.01
N ASN A 289 -4.96 -13.45 16.34
CA ASN A 289 -6.27 -13.90 15.93
C ASN A 289 -7.14 -14.09 17.16
N LEU A 290 -8.33 -13.50 17.12
CA LEU A 290 -9.42 -13.77 18.04
C LEU A 290 -10.31 -14.82 17.38
N GLU A 291 -10.74 -15.84 18.13
CA GLU A 291 -11.73 -16.80 17.61
C GLU A 291 -13.10 -16.13 17.43
N ARG A 292 -13.46 -15.23 18.35
CA ARG A 292 -14.61 -14.33 18.26
C ARG A 292 -14.16 -12.91 18.60
N GLU A 293 -14.54 -11.93 17.78
CA GLU A 293 -14.30 -10.51 18.08
C GLU A 293 -15.39 -9.92 19.01
N THR A 294 -16.51 -10.63 19.18
CA THR A 294 -17.56 -10.32 20.15
C THR A 294 -17.88 -11.55 20.99
N ILE A 295 -18.01 -11.40 22.31
CA ILE A 295 -18.33 -12.49 23.25
C ILE A 295 -19.41 -12.06 24.26
N ARG A 296 -20.12 -13.02 24.84
CA ARG A 296 -21.07 -12.78 25.93
C ARG A 296 -20.36 -12.63 27.28
N PRO A 297 -20.98 -11.96 28.27
CA PRO A 297 -20.49 -11.97 29.65
C PRO A 297 -20.29 -13.41 30.14
N ASN A 298 -19.11 -13.68 30.72
CA ASN A 298 -18.71 -15.01 31.19
C ASN A 298 -18.57 -16.08 30.10
N GLN A 299 -18.37 -15.68 28.83
CA GLN A 299 -17.89 -16.59 27.78
C GLN A 299 -16.36 -16.56 27.75
N ILE A 300 -15.73 -17.70 27.45
CA ILE A 300 -14.28 -17.82 27.35
C ILE A 300 -13.80 -17.16 26.05
N ALA A 301 -12.81 -16.27 26.14
CA ALA A 301 -12.13 -15.72 24.98
C ALA A 301 -10.97 -16.62 24.56
N TYR A 302 -10.87 -16.90 23.27
CA TYR A 302 -9.75 -17.63 22.68
C TYR A 302 -8.90 -16.67 21.84
N VAL A 303 -7.66 -16.48 22.26
CA VAL A 303 -6.69 -15.60 21.60
C VAL A 303 -5.47 -16.40 21.23
N ARG A 304 -5.05 -16.28 19.97
CA ARG A 304 -3.83 -16.91 19.47
C ARG A 304 -2.90 -15.86 18.88
N SER A 305 -1.69 -15.78 19.42
CA SER A 305 -0.58 -15.03 18.85
C SER A 305 0.36 -15.98 18.10
N GLN A 306 0.66 -15.66 16.85
CA GLN A 306 1.59 -16.42 16.01
C GLN A 306 2.70 -15.52 15.51
N VAL A 307 3.94 -15.99 15.62
CA VAL A 307 5.10 -15.36 15.01
C VAL A 307 5.40 -16.10 13.72
N VAL A 308 5.13 -15.46 12.58
CA VAL A 308 5.41 -16.02 11.25
C VAL A 308 6.86 -15.76 10.84
N GLN A 309 7.25 -16.24 9.65
CA GLN A 309 8.63 -16.21 9.18
C GLN A 309 9.26 -14.81 9.25
N GLY A 310 10.55 -14.77 9.60
CA GLY A 310 11.35 -13.54 9.64
C GLY A 310 11.57 -12.94 11.03
N LEU A 311 10.91 -13.46 12.08
CA LEU A 311 11.12 -13.02 13.46
C LEU A 311 11.32 -14.22 14.40
N THR A 312 12.39 -14.20 15.18
CA THR A 312 12.64 -15.22 16.21
C THR A 312 12.19 -14.69 17.56
N ALA A 313 11.18 -15.31 18.15
CA ALA A 313 10.68 -14.94 19.46
C ALA A 313 11.40 -15.72 20.58
N ALA A 314 11.90 -15.01 21.60
CA ALA A 314 12.33 -15.59 22.87
C ALA A 314 11.18 -15.61 23.90
N LYS A 315 10.30 -14.61 23.82
CA LYS A 315 9.09 -14.49 24.65
C LYS A 315 7.96 -13.92 23.80
N ASN A 316 6.76 -14.45 23.95
CA ASN A 316 5.55 -13.93 23.32
C ASN A 316 4.46 -13.78 24.38
N GLU A 317 3.90 -12.59 24.50
CA GLU A 317 2.87 -12.24 25.47
C GLU A 317 1.59 -11.83 24.76
N ILE A 318 0.46 -12.39 25.20
CA ILE A 318 -0.86 -11.87 24.83
C ILE A 318 -1.23 -10.81 25.85
N VAL A 319 -1.63 -9.65 25.34
CA VAL A 319 -1.89 -8.44 26.11
C VAL A 319 -3.33 -8.02 25.87
N ILE A 320 -4.05 -7.75 26.96
CA ILE A 320 -5.41 -7.19 26.94
C ILE A 320 -5.38 -5.91 27.75
N ASP A 321 -5.77 -4.79 27.15
CA ASP A 321 -5.77 -3.45 27.77
C ASP A 321 -4.44 -3.07 28.43
N GLY A 322 -3.33 -3.42 27.77
CA GLY A 322 -1.96 -3.15 28.23
C GLY A 322 -1.41 -4.15 29.26
N VAL A 323 -2.25 -5.03 29.81
CA VAL A 323 -1.85 -6.05 30.78
C VAL A 323 -1.51 -7.37 30.08
N ALA A 324 -0.33 -7.92 30.32
CA ALA A 324 0.04 -9.24 29.80
C ALA A 324 -0.75 -10.33 30.55
N VAL A 325 -1.76 -10.90 29.90
CA VAL A 325 -2.62 -11.96 30.45
C VAL A 325 -2.03 -13.35 30.24
N LYS A 326 -1.12 -13.49 29.29
CA LYS A 326 -0.38 -14.74 29.02
C LYS A 326 1.03 -14.43 28.57
N ALA A 327 1.99 -15.22 29.04
CA ALA A 327 3.37 -15.23 28.53
C ALA A 327 3.77 -16.65 28.13
N CYS A 328 4.33 -16.79 26.93
CA CYS A 328 4.81 -18.05 26.37
C CYS A 328 6.31 -17.95 26.09
N THR A 329 7.11 -18.73 26.81
CA THR A 329 8.58 -18.79 26.66
C THR A 329 9.06 -20.15 26.17
N SER A 330 8.31 -21.23 26.39
CA SER A 330 8.63 -22.58 25.90
C SER A 330 8.22 -22.79 24.43
N THR A 331 7.17 -22.10 23.98
CA THR A 331 6.66 -22.13 22.60
C THR A 331 6.37 -20.72 22.11
N PRO A 332 7.37 -19.82 22.06
CA PRO A 332 7.14 -18.39 21.82
C PRO A 332 6.63 -18.08 20.40
N GLY A 333 6.76 -19.01 19.44
CA GLY A 333 6.22 -18.86 18.09
C GLY A 333 4.69 -19.03 17.97
N ASP A 334 4.04 -19.68 18.94
CA ASP A 334 2.59 -19.90 18.97
C ASP A 334 2.10 -19.83 20.42
N CYS A 335 1.62 -18.65 20.82
CA CYS A 335 1.11 -18.39 22.15
C CYS A 335 -0.42 -18.40 22.14
N ARG A 336 -1.03 -19.14 23.08
CA ARG A 336 -2.48 -19.30 23.18
C ARG A 336 -2.97 -18.91 24.57
N TYR A 337 -4.05 -18.15 24.60
CA TYR A 337 -4.78 -17.75 25.79
C TYR A 337 -6.24 -18.19 25.65
N GLN A 338 -6.75 -18.77 26.73
CA GLN A 338 -8.11 -19.28 26.85
C GLN A 338 -8.56 -19.03 28.29
N ASP A 339 -9.28 -17.93 28.51
CA ASP A 339 -9.84 -17.58 29.82
C ASP A 339 -10.95 -16.52 29.65
N TYR A 340 -11.59 -16.15 30.75
CA TYR A 340 -12.59 -15.10 30.77
C TYR A 340 -11.97 -13.71 30.65
N VAL A 341 -12.60 -12.86 29.84
CA VAL A 341 -12.30 -11.42 29.79
C VAL A 341 -13.44 -10.69 30.49
N ALA A 342 -13.10 -9.99 31.57
CA ALA A 342 -14.08 -9.30 32.40
C ALA A 342 -14.46 -7.94 31.81
N GLY A 343 -15.75 -7.63 31.83
CA GLY A 343 -16.28 -6.32 31.48
C GLY A 343 -17.81 -6.32 31.43
N GLU A 344 -18.38 -5.13 31.25
CA GLU A 344 -19.83 -4.93 31.13
C GLU A 344 -20.27 -5.04 29.66
N ILE A 345 -21.56 -5.30 29.42
CA ILE A 345 -22.11 -5.29 28.06
C ILE A 345 -21.85 -3.91 27.42
N GLY A 346 -21.26 -3.91 26.22
CA GLY A 346 -20.82 -2.75 25.47
C GLY A 346 -19.36 -2.36 25.71
N SER A 347 -18.64 -3.00 26.65
CA SER A 347 -17.21 -2.74 26.82
C SER A 347 -16.40 -3.33 25.67
N THR A 348 -15.32 -2.64 25.31
CA THR A 348 -14.34 -3.11 24.33
C THR A 348 -12.97 -3.23 24.97
N HIS A 349 -12.22 -4.22 24.53
CA HIS A 349 -10.88 -4.54 25.02
C HIS A 349 -9.91 -4.59 23.86
N GLN A 350 -8.75 -3.95 24.02
CA GLN A 350 -7.68 -3.95 23.02
C GLN A 350 -6.77 -5.16 23.24
N VAL A 351 -6.75 -6.08 22.28
CA VAL A 351 -6.00 -7.32 22.32
C VAL A 351 -4.85 -7.27 21.31
N TYR A 352 -3.62 -7.47 21.78
CA TYR A 352 -2.44 -7.52 20.91
C TYR A 352 -1.37 -8.43 21.51
N ALA A 353 -0.35 -8.73 20.73
CA ALA A 353 0.79 -9.51 21.19
C ALA A 353 2.02 -8.61 21.36
N ARG A 354 2.83 -8.89 22.38
CA ARG A 354 4.18 -8.38 22.53
C ARG A 354 5.18 -9.50 22.39
N VAL A 355 6.15 -9.33 21.50
CA VAL A 355 7.20 -10.32 21.26
C VAL A 355 8.53 -9.71 21.63
N GLU A 356 9.30 -10.42 22.43
CA GLU A 356 10.70 -10.12 22.72
C GLU A 356 11.59 -11.11 21.97
N THR A 357 12.57 -10.61 21.24
CA THR A 357 13.58 -11.39 20.53
C THR A 357 14.73 -11.79 21.46
N PRO A 358 15.58 -12.77 21.08
CA PRO A 358 16.72 -13.19 21.92
C PRO A 358 17.73 -12.09 22.26
N ASP A 359 17.81 -11.04 21.45
CA ASP A 359 18.65 -9.85 21.66
C ASP A 359 17.95 -8.75 22.47
N GLY A 360 16.74 -9.01 22.99
CA GLY A 360 16.00 -8.12 23.89
C GLY A 360 15.21 -7.02 23.18
N LEU A 361 15.14 -7.02 21.85
CA LEU A 361 14.27 -6.12 21.10
C LEU A 361 12.81 -6.55 21.29
N LYS A 362 11.93 -5.55 21.41
CA LYS A 362 10.51 -5.78 21.63
C LYS A 362 9.73 -5.29 20.44
N TYR A 363 8.71 -6.03 20.07
CA TYR A 363 7.81 -5.72 18.97
C TYR A 363 6.39 -6.00 19.42
N ARG A 364 5.43 -5.39 18.72
CA ARG A 364 4.02 -5.72 18.95
C ARG A 364 3.28 -6.02 17.65
N SER A 365 2.19 -6.77 17.76
CA SER A 365 1.23 -6.92 16.66
C SER A 365 0.37 -5.65 16.53
N ALA A 366 -0.35 -5.55 15.40
CA ALA A 366 -1.55 -4.72 15.38
C ALA A 366 -2.53 -5.19 16.48
N ALA A 367 -3.30 -4.25 17.02
CA ALA A 367 -4.34 -4.56 17.99
C ALA A 367 -5.63 -4.99 17.30
N LYS A 368 -6.31 -5.95 17.92
CA LYS A 368 -7.66 -6.40 17.62
C LYS A 368 -8.60 -5.93 18.73
N THR A 369 -9.86 -5.67 18.40
CA THR A 369 -10.85 -5.26 19.39
C THR A 369 -11.71 -6.47 19.74
N LEU A 370 -11.80 -6.78 21.03
CA LEU A 370 -12.73 -7.76 21.58
C LEU A 370 -13.87 -7.00 22.28
N THR A 371 -15.13 -7.29 21.92
CA THR A 371 -16.31 -6.63 22.47
C THR A 371 -17.09 -7.58 23.37
N ILE A 372 -17.57 -7.10 24.52
CA ILE A 372 -18.54 -7.84 25.34
C ILE A 372 -19.93 -7.37 24.94
N ALA A 373 -20.77 -8.27 24.44
CA ALA A 373 -22.12 -7.96 23.99
C ALA A 373 -23.15 -8.93 24.60
N GLU A 374 -24.43 -8.53 24.60
CA GLU A 374 -25.52 -9.41 25.04
C GLU A 374 -25.70 -10.60 24.10
N ASN A 375 -25.46 -10.38 22.81
CA ASN A 375 -25.47 -11.37 21.75
C ASN A 375 -24.12 -11.34 21.00
N ASP A 376 -23.47 -12.49 20.87
CA ASP A 376 -22.21 -12.65 20.14
C ASP A 376 -22.45 -13.11 18.70
N THR A 377 -21.43 -13.00 17.84
CA THR A 377 -21.58 -13.34 16.41
C THR A 377 -21.33 -14.83 16.17
N PRO A 378 -22.08 -15.50 15.28
CA PRO A 378 -21.90 -16.91 14.97
C PRO A 378 -20.48 -17.24 14.49
N ILE A 379 -19.90 -18.36 14.97
CA ILE A 379 -18.65 -18.92 14.44
C ILE A 379 -18.96 -19.69 13.17
N ILE A 380 -18.18 -19.44 12.11
CA ILE A 380 -18.36 -20.07 10.81
C ILE A 380 -17.14 -20.93 10.46
N THR A 381 -17.39 -22.19 10.08
CA THR A 381 -16.41 -23.08 9.46
C THR A 381 -16.73 -23.19 7.98
N LEU A 382 -15.76 -22.85 7.12
CA LEU A 382 -15.89 -22.89 5.66
C LEU A 382 -14.84 -23.84 5.06
N GLY A 383 -15.27 -24.70 4.15
CA GLY A 383 -14.42 -25.67 3.47
C GLY A 383 -14.86 -25.97 2.05
N THR A 384 -13.98 -26.68 1.33
CA THR A 384 -14.23 -27.16 -0.03
C THR A 384 -13.96 -28.65 -0.13
N SER A 385 -14.66 -29.36 -1.01
CA SER A 385 -14.45 -30.80 -1.22
C SER A 385 -13.11 -31.12 -1.89
N LEU A 386 -12.53 -30.16 -2.60
CA LEU A 386 -11.29 -30.31 -3.36
C LEU A 386 -10.43 -29.06 -3.20
N GLY A 387 -9.13 -29.22 -2.96
CA GLY A 387 -8.16 -28.12 -2.95
C GLY A 387 -7.68 -27.68 -4.34
N SER A 388 -8.07 -28.41 -5.39
CA SER A 388 -7.76 -28.04 -6.77
C SER A 388 -8.71 -28.69 -7.76
N ILE A 389 -9.08 -27.99 -8.83
CA ILE A 389 -9.96 -28.47 -9.90
C ILE A 389 -9.49 -27.98 -11.27
N TYR A 390 -9.97 -28.56 -12.36
CA TYR A 390 -9.82 -27.98 -13.70
C TYR A 390 -10.87 -26.88 -13.96
N PRO A 391 -10.61 -25.89 -14.83
CA PRO A 391 -11.57 -24.83 -15.16
C PRO A 391 -12.95 -25.31 -15.63
N SER A 392 -13.06 -26.52 -16.16
CA SER A 392 -14.33 -27.11 -16.60
C SER A 392 -15.12 -27.83 -15.51
N GLU A 393 -14.55 -27.98 -14.31
CA GLU A 393 -15.13 -28.71 -13.19
C GLU A 393 -15.88 -27.78 -12.24
N THR A 394 -16.66 -28.39 -11.34
CA THR A 394 -17.29 -27.70 -10.21
C THR A 394 -16.64 -28.17 -8.92
N VAL A 395 -16.67 -27.33 -7.89
CA VAL A 395 -16.27 -27.71 -6.53
C VAL A 395 -17.45 -27.52 -5.58
N GLU A 396 -17.60 -28.46 -4.66
CA GLU A 396 -18.55 -28.31 -3.56
C GLU A 396 -17.91 -27.42 -2.49
N VAL A 397 -18.57 -26.31 -2.19
CA VAL A 397 -18.24 -25.44 -1.08
C VAL A 397 -19.26 -25.68 0.01
N HIS A 398 -18.80 -25.87 1.25
CA HIS A 398 -19.67 -26.11 2.39
C HIS A 398 -19.32 -25.19 3.56
N ALA A 399 -20.33 -24.68 4.24
CA ALA A 399 -20.21 -23.84 5.41
C ALA A 399 -21.13 -24.33 6.53
N VAL A 400 -20.62 -24.32 7.75
CA VAL A 400 -21.39 -24.58 8.97
C VAL A 400 -21.20 -23.39 9.89
N ALA A 401 -22.28 -22.91 10.50
CA ALA A 401 -22.20 -21.91 11.55
C ALA A 401 -22.69 -22.49 12.88
N ASN A 402 -22.14 -21.99 13.98
CA ASN A 402 -22.58 -22.32 15.32
C ASN A 402 -22.63 -21.07 16.19
N ASP A 403 -23.75 -20.90 16.88
CA ASP A 403 -23.92 -19.91 17.93
C ASP A 403 -24.69 -20.50 19.11
N ASP A 404 -24.51 -19.93 20.30
CA ASP A 404 -25.08 -20.43 21.55
C ASP A 404 -26.60 -20.23 21.61
N ASP A 405 -27.14 -19.20 20.95
CA ASP A 405 -28.59 -19.03 20.78
C ASP A 405 -29.16 -19.63 19.49
N GLY A 406 -28.30 -20.15 18.62
CA GLY A 406 -28.66 -20.78 17.36
C GLY A 406 -28.39 -19.90 16.14
N VAL A 407 -28.51 -20.50 14.96
CA VAL A 407 -28.22 -19.81 13.70
C VAL A 407 -29.53 -19.58 12.95
N ASP A 408 -29.76 -18.36 12.47
CA ASP A 408 -30.89 -18.02 11.60
C ASP A 408 -30.61 -18.46 10.17
N TYR A 409 -29.49 -18.04 9.59
CA TYR A 409 -29.06 -18.48 8.26
C TYR A 409 -27.54 -18.50 8.07
N VAL A 410 -27.11 -19.28 7.07
CA VAL A 410 -25.74 -19.33 6.55
C VAL A 410 -25.77 -19.06 5.05
N GLU A 411 -24.86 -18.22 4.57
CA GLU A 411 -24.67 -17.92 3.16
C GLU A 411 -23.23 -18.22 2.71
N ILE A 412 -23.10 -18.76 1.51
CA ILE A 412 -21.81 -18.97 0.84
C ILE A 412 -21.69 -17.96 -0.30
N LEU A 413 -20.55 -17.29 -0.37
CA LEU A 413 -20.27 -16.26 -1.37
C LEU A 413 -19.03 -16.59 -2.19
N TYR A 414 -19.08 -16.16 -3.46
CA TYR A 414 -17.95 -16.14 -4.37
C TYR A 414 -17.97 -14.79 -5.10
N GLU A 415 -16.84 -14.07 -5.10
CA GLU A 415 -16.75 -12.70 -5.67
C GLU A 415 -17.87 -11.76 -5.16
N GLU A 416 -18.13 -11.79 -3.85
CA GLU A 416 -19.20 -11.02 -3.15
C GLU A 416 -20.65 -11.36 -3.56
N GLN A 417 -20.85 -12.37 -4.42
CA GLN A 417 -22.19 -12.84 -4.79
C GLN A 417 -22.62 -14.00 -3.92
N VAL A 418 -23.88 -13.96 -3.43
CA VAL A 418 -24.48 -15.05 -2.66
C VAL A 418 -24.79 -16.21 -3.60
N MET A 419 -24.07 -17.31 -3.41
CA MET A 419 -24.20 -18.54 -4.19
C MET A 419 -25.20 -19.52 -3.56
N ALA A 420 -25.32 -19.49 -2.23
CA ALA A 420 -26.32 -20.24 -1.48
C ALA A 420 -26.75 -19.49 -0.22
N HIS A 421 -28.00 -19.68 0.16
CA HIS A 421 -28.61 -19.19 1.39
C HIS A 421 -29.37 -20.35 2.04
N CYS A 422 -28.98 -20.72 3.25
CA CYS A 422 -29.50 -21.87 3.99
C CYS A 422 -30.01 -21.41 5.35
N ILE A 423 -31.25 -21.79 5.72
CA ILE A 423 -31.84 -21.45 7.02
C ILE A 423 -31.37 -22.47 8.07
N GLY A 424 -30.95 -22.00 9.25
CA GLY A 424 -30.50 -22.82 10.36
C GLY A 424 -29.02 -23.23 10.34
N ALA A 425 -28.65 -24.12 11.27
CA ALA A 425 -27.27 -24.53 11.54
C ALA A 425 -26.78 -25.82 10.82
N LEU A 426 -27.34 -26.20 9.67
CA LEU A 426 -26.96 -27.46 8.98
C LEU A 426 -26.14 -27.16 7.74
N PRO A 427 -25.14 -27.99 7.37
CA PRO A 427 -24.11 -27.57 6.43
C PRO A 427 -24.74 -27.02 5.16
N CYS A 428 -24.57 -25.71 4.98
CA CYS A 428 -24.96 -25.05 3.76
C CYS A 428 -23.94 -25.47 2.72
N PHE A 429 -24.37 -25.99 1.57
CA PHE A 429 -23.45 -26.38 0.54
C PHE A 429 -23.97 -25.98 -0.83
N VAL A 430 -23.03 -25.76 -1.74
CA VAL A 430 -23.31 -25.41 -3.14
C VAL A 430 -22.17 -25.87 -4.03
N TYR A 431 -22.51 -26.30 -5.25
CA TYR A 431 -21.53 -26.56 -6.30
C TYR A 431 -21.31 -25.28 -7.08
N ILE A 432 -20.08 -24.78 -7.10
CA ILE A 432 -19.71 -23.54 -7.80
C ILE A 432 -18.76 -23.89 -8.96
N GLY A 433 -18.97 -23.21 -10.09
CA GLY A 433 -18.29 -23.45 -11.35
C GLY A 433 -19.29 -23.77 -12.48
N PRO A 434 -18.81 -24.11 -13.68
CA PRO A 434 -17.40 -24.18 -14.05
C PRO A 434 -16.76 -22.79 -14.22
N PHE A 435 -15.44 -22.72 -14.05
CA PHE A 435 -14.62 -21.50 -14.06
C PHE A 435 -13.83 -21.33 -15.37
N LYS A 436 -14.50 -21.53 -16.52
CA LYS A 436 -13.85 -21.61 -17.83
C LYS A 436 -13.15 -20.33 -18.27
N ASP A 437 -13.54 -19.21 -17.68
CA ASP A 437 -13.02 -17.86 -17.90
C ASP A 437 -11.79 -17.55 -17.04
N LYS A 438 -11.48 -18.40 -16.05
CA LYS A 438 -10.33 -18.21 -15.15
C LYS A 438 -9.10 -19.00 -15.63
N PRO A 439 -7.90 -18.41 -15.61
CA PRO A 439 -6.69 -19.12 -16.04
C PRO A 439 -6.25 -20.19 -15.03
N SER A 440 -5.55 -21.22 -15.51
CA SER A 440 -4.81 -22.14 -14.66
C SER A 440 -3.80 -21.38 -13.79
N GLY A 441 -3.62 -21.82 -12.55
CA GLY A 441 -2.85 -21.12 -11.51
C GLY A 441 -3.67 -20.14 -10.66
N THR A 442 -4.92 -19.84 -11.03
CA THR A 442 -5.81 -19.00 -10.21
C THR A 442 -6.16 -19.72 -8.91
N VAL A 443 -6.04 -19.01 -7.79
CA VAL A 443 -6.59 -19.46 -6.50
C VAL A 443 -7.98 -18.84 -6.35
N LEU A 444 -9.01 -19.67 -6.38
CA LEU A 444 -10.38 -19.28 -6.07
C LEU A 444 -10.50 -19.11 -4.55
N GLU A 445 -11.01 -17.97 -4.13
CA GLU A 445 -11.30 -17.65 -2.72
C GLU A 445 -12.82 -17.62 -2.53
N PHE A 446 -13.31 -18.26 -1.47
CA PHE A 446 -14.71 -18.25 -1.10
C PHE A 446 -14.88 -17.58 0.26
N LYS A 447 -16.09 -17.09 0.51
CA LYS A 447 -16.50 -16.53 1.79
C LYS A 447 -17.75 -17.21 2.28
N ALA A 448 -17.99 -17.13 3.58
CA ALA A 448 -19.26 -17.49 4.18
C ALA A 448 -19.62 -16.47 5.24
N ARG A 449 -20.90 -16.10 5.29
CA ARG A 449 -21.46 -15.26 6.36
C ARG A 449 -22.64 -15.97 7.00
N ALA A 450 -22.91 -15.68 8.26
CA ALA A 450 -24.03 -16.25 8.98
C ALA A 450 -24.64 -15.21 9.91
N ALA A 451 -25.95 -15.30 10.12
CA ALA A 451 -26.63 -14.55 11.16
C ALA A 451 -27.18 -15.52 12.21
N ASP A 452 -27.13 -15.12 13.47
CA ASP A 452 -27.80 -15.83 14.57
C ASP A 452 -29.29 -15.43 14.69
N LEU A 453 -30.01 -16.07 15.62
CA LEU A 453 -31.44 -15.82 15.84
C LEU A 453 -31.75 -14.43 16.43
N LEU A 454 -30.75 -13.72 16.95
CA LEU A 454 -30.86 -12.39 17.51
C LEU A 454 -30.30 -11.30 16.56
N GLY A 455 -29.87 -11.70 15.35
CA GLY A 455 -29.46 -10.84 14.25
C GLY A 455 -27.99 -10.41 14.27
N ALA A 456 -27.12 -10.95 15.14
CA ALA A 456 -25.69 -10.67 14.99
C ALA A 456 -25.10 -11.52 13.85
N MET A 457 -24.17 -10.90 13.11
CA MET A 457 -23.64 -11.46 11.87
C MET A 457 -22.14 -11.72 11.99
N GLY A 458 -21.71 -12.91 11.57
CA GLY A 458 -20.31 -13.26 11.38
C GLY A 458 -19.98 -13.44 9.90
N GLU A 459 -18.71 -13.26 9.53
CA GLU A 459 -18.18 -13.58 8.19
C GLU A 459 -16.80 -14.24 8.32
N THR A 460 -16.51 -15.20 7.45
CA THR A 460 -15.19 -15.80 7.30
C THR A 460 -14.84 -15.94 5.82
N THR A 461 -13.56 -15.74 5.52
CA THR A 461 -12.96 -16.09 4.23
C THR A 461 -12.20 -17.40 4.39
N GLY A 462 -12.39 -18.34 3.45
CA GLY A 462 -11.80 -19.67 3.55
C GLY A 462 -12.24 -20.57 2.40
N GLY A 463 -11.59 -21.74 2.25
CA GLY A 463 -11.94 -22.67 1.17
C GLY A 463 -11.19 -22.44 -0.15
N TYR A 464 -9.90 -22.14 -0.10
CA TYR A 464 -9.10 -21.92 -1.30
C TYR A 464 -9.05 -23.12 -2.25
N VAL A 465 -9.26 -22.88 -3.55
CA VAL A 465 -9.17 -23.92 -4.60
C VAL A 465 -8.26 -23.45 -5.72
N LEU A 466 -7.22 -24.23 -6.03
CA LEU A 466 -6.32 -23.94 -7.14
C LEU A 466 -6.89 -24.47 -8.47
N LEU A 467 -7.00 -23.62 -9.48
CA LEU A 467 -7.27 -24.06 -10.84
C LEU A 467 -6.00 -24.66 -11.47
N LYS A 468 -6.11 -25.89 -11.98
CA LYS A 468 -5.02 -26.62 -12.63
C LYS A 468 -5.01 -26.48 -14.15
#